data_AF-A0A164MF94-F1
#
_entry.id   AF-A0A164MF94-F1
#
_cell.length_a   1.000
_cell.length_b   1.000
_cell.length_c   1.000
_cell.angle_alpha   90.00
_cell.angle_beta   90.00
_cell.angle_gamma   90.00
#
_symmetry.space_group_name_H-M   'P 1'
#
loop_
_entity.id
_entity.type
_entity.pdbx_description
1 polymer ?
#
loop_
_entity_poly.entity_id
_entity_poly.type
_entity_poly.pdbx_seq_one_letter_code
_entity_poly.pdbx_strand_id
1 'polypeptide(L)'
;ATFKLELSDDLRRQGVNSSFHASSVLRLHVANDDRLFPGRQFHQLAGFNDSPSEWDVDRILAHSGAGSGAAFKVLWKSGDTNWMEFGSVRHLVAFDDYLEAMNI
;
A
#
# COMPACT_ATOMS: atom_id res chain seq x y z
N ALA A 1 24.93 25.07 2.82
CA ALA A 1 23.74 25.82 3.30
C ALA A 1 22.78 24.87 3.99
N THR A 2 21.99 25.35 4.94
CA THR A 2 20.92 24.57 5.59
C THR A 2 19.58 25.08 5.08
N PHE A 3 18.70 24.17 4.67
CA PHE A 3 17.35 24.48 4.24
C PHE A 3 16.35 23.96 5.26
N LYS A 4 15.33 24.77 5.54
CA LYS A 4 14.20 24.35 6.37
C LYS A 4 13.05 23.99 5.45
N LEU A 5 12.58 22.74 5.53
CA LEU A 5 11.42 22.25 4.80
C LEU A 5 10.20 22.27 5.71
N GLU A 6 9.04 22.56 5.15
CA GLU A 6 7.78 22.28 5.83
C GLU A 6 7.50 20.79 5.75
N LEU A 7 7.39 20.16 6.93
CA LEU A 7 7.12 18.74 7.07
C LEU A 7 5.64 18.51 7.39
N SER A 8 5.09 17.41 6.89
CA SER A 8 3.77 16.93 7.31
C SER A 8 3.72 16.73 8.82
N ASP A 9 2.51 16.76 9.40
CA ASP A 9 2.33 16.52 10.83
C ASP A 9 2.87 15.16 11.26
N ASP A 10 2.73 14.14 10.41
CA ASP A 10 3.18 12.78 10.73
C ASP A 10 4.71 12.68 10.83
N LEU A 11 5.45 13.33 9.92
CA LEU A 11 6.92 13.39 9.99
C LEU A 11 7.39 14.12 11.25
N ARG A 12 6.67 15.17 11.68
CA ARG A 12 6.96 15.86 12.93
C ARG A 12 6.67 15.00 14.16
N ARG A 13 5.58 14.23 14.15
CA ARG A 13 5.23 13.28 15.23
C ARG A 13 6.30 12.20 15.39
N GLN A 14 6.92 11.77 14.29
CA GLN A 14 8.04 10.82 14.30
C GLN A 14 9.39 11.46 14.67
N GLY A 15 9.43 12.75 15.03
CA GLY A 15 10.64 13.44 15.48
C GLY A 15 11.62 13.83 14.36
N VAL A 16 11.18 13.85 13.10
CA VAL A 16 12.03 14.25 11.97
C VAL A 16 12.32 15.75 12.03
N ASN A 17 13.60 16.11 11.94
CA ASN A 17 14.03 17.51 11.94
C ASN A 17 13.75 18.17 10.57
N SER A 18 13.12 19.34 10.58
CA SER A 18 12.83 20.13 9.37
C SER A 18 14.06 20.71 8.66
N SER A 19 15.24 20.70 9.30
CA SER A 19 16.45 21.33 8.78
C SER A 19 17.36 20.30 8.11
N PHE A 20 17.61 20.49 6.81
CA PHE A 20 18.42 19.58 5.99
C PHE A 20 19.62 20.29 5.37
N HIS A 21 20.71 19.56 5.18
CA HIS A 21 21.88 20.09 4.48
C HIS A 21 21.65 20.11 2.96
N ALA A 22 21.76 21.31 2.38
CA ALA A 22 21.58 21.60 0.96
C ALA A 22 22.43 20.74 0.02
N SER A 23 23.65 20.45 0.44
CA SER A 23 24.76 20.20 -0.48
C SER A 23 24.81 18.78 -1.06
N SER A 24 23.95 17.85 -0.63
CA SER A 24 24.04 16.44 -1.08
C SER A 24 22.77 15.59 -0.88
N VAL A 25 21.80 16.04 -0.06
CA VAL A 25 20.71 15.14 0.41
C VAL A 25 19.35 15.46 -0.19
N LEU A 26 19.10 16.73 -0.54
CA LEU A 26 17.81 17.13 -1.10
C LEU A 26 17.75 16.83 -2.60
N ARG A 27 16.75 16.07 -3.01
CA ARG A 27 16.41 15.77 -4.41
C ARG A 27 15.03 16.34 -4.72
N LEU A 28 14.78 16.65 -5.98
CA LEU A 28 13.43 17.00 -6.44
C LEU A 28 12.49 15.83 -6.16
N HIS A 29 11.28 16.16 -5.69
CA HIS A 29 10.25 15.15 -5.48
C HIS A 29 9.85 14.53 -6.81
N VAL A 30 9.86 13.20 -6.85
CA VAL A 30 9.34 12.39 -7.95
C VAL A 30 8.09 11.70 -7.42
N ALA A 31 6.95 11.91 -8.08
CA ALA A 31 5.70 11.27 -7.70
C ALA A 31 5.83 9.74 -7.80
N ASN A 32 5.09 9.03 -6.95
CA ASN A 32 5.04 7.57 -7.01
C ASN A 32 4.43 7.11 -8.34
N ASP A 33 4.95 6.02 -8.90
CA ASP A 33 4.29 5.32 -9.99
C ASP A 33 3.30 4.31 -9.40
N ASP A 34 2.04 4.71 -9.32
CA ASP A 34 0.98 3.90 -8.71
C ASP A 34 0.69 2.60 -9.50
N ARG A 35 1.08 2.53 -10.78
CA ARG A 35 0.93 1.32 -11.59
C ARG A 35 1.96 0.26 -11.21
N LEU A 36 3.20 0.70 -10.94
CA LEU A 36 4.29 -0.18 -10.51
C LEU A 36 4.28 -0.45 -9.01
N PHE A 37 3.78 0.50 -8.22
CA PHE A 37 3.77 0.46 -6.77
C PHE A 37 2.40 0.89 -6.19
N PRO A 38 1.34 0.11 -6.43
CA PRO A 38 0.03 0.38 -5.83
C PRO A 38 0.11 0.24 -4.30
N GLY A 39 -0.65 1.07 -3.58
CA GLY A 39 -0.71 0.99 -2.10
C GLY A 39 0.58 1.45 -1.40
N ARG A 40 1.20 2.54 -1.87
CA ARG A 40 2.25 3.27 -1.13
C ARG A 40 1.71 4.53 -0.45
N GLN A 41 0.53 4.43 0.16
CA GLN A 41 0.00 5.54 0.95
C GLN A 41 0.79 5.69 2.25
N PHE A 42 0.92 6.93 2.73
CA PHE A 42 1.68 7.25 3.94
C PHE A 42 1.24 6.41 5.16
N HIS A 43 -0.06 6.16 5.29
CA HIS A 43 -0.67 5.37 6.37
C HIS A 43 -0.37 3.87 6.32
N GLN A 44 0.23 3.38 5.24
CA GLN A 44 0.64 1.98 5.07
C GLN A 44 2.12 1.76 5.40
N LEU A 45 2.88 2.84 5.61
CA LEU A 45 4.28 2.77 6.00
C LEU A 45 4.39 2.46 7.50
N ALA A 46 5.18 1.44 7.83
CA ALA A 46 5.46 1.07 9.21
C ALA A 46 5.97 2.29 10.00
N GLY A 47 5.33 2.57 11.14
CA GLY A 47 5.64 3.71 12.01
C GLY A 47 4.83 4.98 11.74
N PHE A 48 4.08 5.10 10.63
CA PHE A 48 3.21 6.26 10.38
C PHE A 48 1.75 6.04 10.81
N ASN A 49 1.35 4.78 11.03
CA ASN A 49 0.02 4.43 11.49
C ASN A 49 0.12 3.27 12.51
N ASP A 50 -0.49 3.41 13.68
CA ASP A 50 -0.48 2.40 14.76
C ASP A 50 -1.33 1.16 14.42
N SER A 51 -2.03 1.19 13.29
CA SER A 51 -2.81 0.06 12.79
C SER A 51 -2.76 0.14 11.26
N PRO A 52 -1.80 -0.51 10.58
CA PRO A 52 -1.90 -0.68 9.14
C PRO A 52 -3.24 -1.39 8.89
N SER A 53 -4.24 -0.68 8.38
CA SER A 53 -5.47 -1.36 7.94
C SER A 53 -5.00 -2.37 6.92
N GLU A 54 -5.33 -3.62 7.16
CA GLU A 54 -4.92 -4.80 6.41
C GLU A 54 -5.20 -4.60 4.91
N TRP A 55 -4.21 -3.99 4.24
CA TRP A 55 -4.02 -3.74 2.82
C TRP A 55 -5.14 -2.95 2.07
N ASP A 56 -4.73 -2.15 1.08
CA ASP A 56 -5.58 -1.28 0.22
C ASP A 56 -6.47 -2.06 -0.76
N VAL A 57 -6.90 -3.26 -0.39
CA VAL A 57 -7.77 -4.09 -1.21
C VAL A 57 -9.21 -3.68 -0.95
N ASP A 58 -9.96 -3.38 -2.02
CA ASP A 58 -11.41 -3.17 -1.93
C ASP A 58 -12.12 -4.52 -1.93
N ARG A 59 -11.89 -5.36 -2.94
CA ARG A 59 -12.49 -6.71 -3.04
C ARG A 59 -11.78 -7.59 -4.06
N ILE A 60 -12.06 -8.88 -4.02
CA ILE A 60 -11.72 -9.81 -5.11
C ILE A 60 -12.87 -9.85 -6.12
N LEU A 61 -12.55 -9.72 -7.40
CA LEU A 61 -13.51 -9.70 -8.50
C LEU A 61 -13.72 -11.07 -9.14
N ALA A 62 -12.66 -11.89 -9.21
CA ALA A 62 -12.69 -13.19 -9.85
C ALA A 62 -11.52 -14.07 -9.38
N HIS A 63 -11.62 -15.37 -9.61
CA HIS A 63 -10.48 -16.28 -9.50
C HIS A 63 -10.36 -17.18 -10.73
N SER A 64 -9.18 -17.74 -10.93
CA SER A 64 -8.89 -18.72 -11.97
C SER A 64 -7.98 -19.81 -11.41
N GLY A 65 -8.23 -21.06 -11.79
CA GLY A 65 -7.53 -22.22 -11.23
C GLY A 65 -8.11 -22.69 -9.90
N ALA A 66 -7.40 -23.59 -9.22
CA ALA A 66 -7.85 -24.21 -7.98
C ALA A 66 -6.69 -24.50 -7.03
N GLY A 67 -6.99 -24.57 -5.73
CA GLY A 67 -6.01 -24.88 -4.69
C GLY A 67 -4.88 -23.84 -4.60
N SER A 68 -3.67 -24.30 -4.33
CA SER A 68 -2.48 -23.44 -4.19
C SER A 68 -2.03 -22.77 -5.49
N GLY A 69 -2.47 -23.27 -6.65
CA GLY A 69 -2.20 -22.67 -7.97
C GLY A 69 -3.25 -21.67 -8.43
N ALA A 70 -4.24 -21.35 -7.60
CA ALA A 70 -5.27 -20.38 -7.95
C ALA A 70 -4.69 -18.95 -7.98
N ALA A 71 -5.15 -18.18 -8.96
CA ALA A 71 -4.90 -16.75 -9.07
C ALA A 71 -6.21 -16.00 -8.85
N PHE A 72 -6.12 -14.81 -8.24
CA PHE A 72 -7.25 -13.99 -7.86
C PHE A 72 -7.10 -12.59 -8.45
N LYS A 73 -8.15 -12.09 -9.09
CA LYS A 73 -8.22 -10.73 -9.60
C LYS A 73 -8.67 -9.80 -8.48
N VAL A 74 -7.74 -9.01 -7.97
CA VAL A 74 -7.93 -8.08 -6.86
C VAL A 74 -8.25 -6.69 -7.39
N LEU A 75 -9.28 -6.05 -6.85
CA LEU A 75 -9.57 -4.62 -7.01
C LEU A 75 -9.00 -3.87 -5.82
N TRP A 76 -8.16 -2.88 -6.11
CA TRP A 76 -7.56 -2.00 -5.11
C TRP A 76 -8.48 -0.81 -4.85
N LYS A 77 -8.38 -0.20 -3.67
CA LYS A 77 -9.10 1.05 -3.34
C LYS A 77 -8.73 2.22 -4.25
N SER A 78 -7.57 2.17 -4.92
CA SER A 78 -7.19 3.12 -5.98
C SER A 78 -8.04 3.00 -7.25
N GLY A 79 -8.77 1.89 -7.42
CA GLY A 79 -9.53 1.54 -8.63
C GLY A 79 -8.77 0.64 -9.60
N ASP A 80 -7.49 0.36 -9.35
CA ASP A 80 -6.70 -0.54 -10.20
C ASP A 80 -7.06 -2.01 -9.96
N THR A 81 -6.74 -2.86 -10.95
CA THR A 81 -6.93 -4.31 -10.82
C THR A 81 -5.67 -5.08 -11.20
N ASN A 82 -5.30 -6.09 -10.41
CA ASN A 82 -4.20 -7.00 -10.72
C ASN A 82 -4.57 -8.46 -10.38
N TRP A 83 -3.94 -9.42 -11.05
CA TRP A 83 -3.96 -10.83 -10.68
C TRP A 83 -2.86 -11.13 -9.67
N MET A 84 -3.23 -11.80 -8.58
CA MET A 84 -2.33 -12.19 -7.50
C MET A 84 -2.44 -13.68 -7.22
N GLU A 85 -1.34 -14.30 -6.80
CA GLU A 85 -1.31 -15.72 -6.43
C GLU A 85 -2.02 -15.96 -5.08
N PHE A 86 -2.56 -17.16 -4.89
CA PHE A 86 -3.24 -17.59 -3.66
C PHE A 86 -2.46 -17.23 -2.38
N GLY A 87 -1.15 -17.49 -2.36
CA GLY A 87 -0.30 -17.20 -1.20
C GLY A 87 -0.28 -15.72 -0.79
N SER A 88 -0.44 -14.81 -1.77
CA SER A 88 -0.47 -13.37 -1.55
C SER A 88 -1.84 -12.84 -1.12
N VAL A 89 -2.93 -13.58 -1.37
CA VAL A 89 -4.29 -13.10 -1.04
C VAL A 89 -4.91 -13.81 0.16
N ARG A 90 -4.45 -15.01 0.53
CA ARG A 90 -5.06 -15.86 1.59
C ARG A 90 -5.14 -15.25 2.99
N HIS A 91 -4.45 -14.13 3.22
CA HIS A 91 -4.39 -13.45 4.52
C HIS A 91 -5.20 -12.17 4.54
N LEU A 92 -5.87 -11.84 3.43
CA LEU A 92 -6.67 -10.63 3.29
C LEU A 92 -8.10 -10.91 3.74
N VAL A 93 -8.72 -9.99 4.48
CA VAL A 93 -10.16 -10.06 4.80
C VAL A 93 -11.01 -10.15 3.52
N ALA A 94 -10.62 -9.43 2.47
CA ALA A 94 -11.29 -9.48 1.17
C ALA A 94 -11.27 -10.87 0.49
N PHE A 95 -10.38 -11.77 0.92
CA PHE A 95 -10.37 -13.16 0.48
C PHE A 95 -11.45 -13.98 1.18
N ASP A 96 -11.60 -13.83 2.49
CA ASP A 96 -12.66 -14.49 3.25
C ASP A 96 -14.05 -14.01 2.78
N ASP A 97 -14.23 -12.69 2.61
CA ASP A 97 -15.47 -12.10 2.06
C ASP A 97 -15.82 -12.68 0.67
N TYR A 98 -14.81 -12.93 -0.16
CA TYR A 98 -14.98 -13.49 -1.49
C TYR A 98 -15.40 -14.96 -1.45
N LEU A 99 -14.76 -15.76 -0.59
CA LEU A 99 -15.11 -17.15 -0.38
C LEU A 99 -16.55 -17.29 0.13
N GLU A 100 -16.94 -16.47 1.11
CA GLU A 100 -18.33 -16.41 1.59
C GLU A 100 -19.32 -16.05 0.46
N ALA A 101 -18.99 -15.05 -0.35
CA ALA A 101 -19.84 -14.64 -1.47
C ALA A 101 -19.95 -15.72 -2.57
N MET A 102 -18.90 -16.51 -2.79
CA MET A 102 -18.87 -17.62 -3.76
C MET A 102 -19.41 -18.93 -3.19
N ASN A 103 -19.65 -18.99 -1.88
CA ASN A 103 -20.09 -20.18 -1.16
C ASN A 103 -19.11 -21.37 -1.29
N ILE A 104 -17.80 -21.07 -1.20
CA ILE A 104 -16.67 -22.01 -1.26
C ILE A 104 -15.86 -21.86 0.03
#